data_AF-C7F6Y0-F1
#
_entry.id   AF-C7F6Y0-F1
#
_cell.length_a   1.000
_cell.length_b   1.000
_cell.length_c   1.000
_cell.angle_alpha   90.00
_cell.angle_beta   90.00
_cell.angle_gamma   90.00
#
_symmetry.space_group_name_H-M   'P 1'
#
loop_
_entity.id
_entity.type
_entity.pdbx_description
1 polymer ?
#
loop_
_entity_poly.entity_id
_entity_poly.type
_entity_poly.pdbx_seq_one_letter_code
_entity_poly.pdbx_strand_id
1 'polypeptide(L)'
;QINNSYGCQNSYTLNKLLKAELGFQGFVMSDWAAHHAGVSGALAGLDMSMPGDVDYDSGMSYWGTNLTISVLNGTVPQWRVDDMAVRIMAAYYKVGRDRLWTPPNFSSWTRDEYGFKYYYVSEGPYEKVNQFVNVQRNHTSLIPPNWNNTP
;
A
#
# COMPACT_ATOMS: atom_id res chain seq x y z
N GLN A 1 -18.62 -0.44 -7.62
CA GLN A 1 -18.38 0.00 -9.02
C GLN A 1 -18.93 1.40 -9.20
N ILE A 2 -18.47 2.13 -10.22
CA ILE A 2 -19.02 3.42 -10.68
C ILE A 2 -19.26 3.27 -12.18
N ASN A 3 -20.50 3.46 -12.63
CA ASN A 3 -20.90 3.26 -14.03
C ASN A 3 -20.43 1.90 -14.61
N ASN A 4 -20.66 0.81 -13.87
CA ASN A 4 -20.28 -0.56 -14.25
C ASN A 4 -18.76 -0.80 -14.46
N SER A 5 -17.91 0.03 -13.87
CA SER A 5 -16.46 -0.20 -13.77
C SER A 5 -16.01 -0.18 -12.32
N TYR A 6 -15.24 -1.18 -11.89
CA TYR A 6 -14.73 -1.27 -10.52
C TYR A 6 -13.87 -0.07 -10.16
N GLY A 7 -14.02 0.46 -8.94
CA GLY A 7 -13.36 1.71 -8.52
C GLY A 7 -11.84 1.67 -8.64
N CYS A 8 -11.22 0.53 -8.32
CA CYS A 8 -9.77 0.33 -8.41
C CYS A 8 -9.23 0.14 -9.84
N GLN A 9 -10.10 0.17 -10.85
CA GLN A 9 -9.72 0.05 -12.26
C GLN A 9 -10.63 0.93 -13.16
N ASN A 10 -11.17 2.02 -12.59
CA ASN A 10 -11.99 2.97 -13.32
C ASN A 10 -11.11 4.15 -13.77
N SER A 11 -10.75 4.15 -15.05
CA SER A 11 -9.87 5.17 -15.64
C SER A 11 -10.47 6.57 -15.61
N TYR A 12 -11.80 6.70 -15.62
CA TYR A 12 -12.45 8.01 -15.50
C TYR A 12 -12.22 8.59 -14.11
N THR A 13 -12.47 7.83 -13.06
CA THR A 13 -12.30 8.34 -11.68
C THR A 13 -10.83 8.48 -11.31
N LEU A 14 -9.98 7.52 -11.68
CA LEU A 14 -8.57 7.50 -11.28
C LEU A 14 -7.69 8.36 -12.18
N ASN A 15 -7.66 8.11 -13.50
CA ASN A 15 -6.78 8.86 -14.39
C ASN A 15 -7.33 10.26 -14.68
N LYS A 16 -8.59 10.38 -15.08
CA LYS A 16 -9.16 11.67 -15.49
C LYS A 16 -9.43 12.58 -14.30
N LEU A 17 -10.28 12.18 -13.36
CA LEU A 17 -10.66 13.06 -12.25
C LEU A 17 -9.51 13.21 -11.23
N LEU A 18 -9.02 12.11 -10.66
CA LEU A 18 -8.06 12.18 -9.57
C LEU A 18 -6.65 12.63 -10.02
N LYS A 19 -6.06 11.95 -11.01
CA LYS A 19 -4.66 12.21 -11.41
C LYS A 19 -4.53 13.43 -12.32
N ALA A 20 -5.40 13.60 -13.31
CA ALA A 20 -5.30 14.70 -14.27
C ALA A 20 -5.98 15.99 -13.78
N GLU A 21 -7.27 15.94 -13.41
CA GLU A 21 -8.04 17.14 -13.06
C GLU A 21 -7.67 17.68 -11.66
N LEU A 22 -7.64 16.82 -10.65
CA LEU A 22 -7.22 17.21 -9.28
C LEU A 22 -5.71 17.23 -9.10
N GLY A 23 -4.94 16.76 -10.09
CA GLY A 23 -3.48 16.79 -10.06
C GLY A 23 -2.86 15.93 -8.96
N PHE A 24 -3.52 14.86 -8.52
CA PHE A 24 -3.03 14.03 -7.41
C PHE A 24 -1.66 13.40 -7.71
N GLN A 25 -0.66 13.74 -6.89
CA GLN A 25 0.73 13.27 -7.03
C GLN A 25 1.07 12.07 -6.14
N GLY A 26 0.14 11.63 -5.28
CA GLY A 26 0.32 10.43 -4.48
C GLY A 26 0.06 9.15 -5.28
N PHE A 27 -0.03 8.04 -4.56
CA PHE A 27 -0.33 6.72 -5.10
C PHE A 27 -1.74 6.27 -4.71
N VAL A 28 -2.39 5.49 -5.57
CA VAL A 28 -3.69 4.86 -5.32
C VAL A 28 -3.48 3.39 -4.95
N MET A 29 -3.97 3.00 -3.77
CA MET A 29 -4.04 1.59 -3.37
C MET A 29 -5.45 1.05 -3.58
N SER A 30 -5.56 -0.26 -3.80
CA SER A 30 -6.86 -0.94 -3.73
C SER A 30 -7.31 -1.02 -2.27
N ASP A 31 -8.63 -0.99 -2.07
CA ASP A 31 -9.19 -1.59 -0.86
C ASP A 31 -8.90 -3.10 -0.86
N TRP A 32 -9.03 -3.76 0.30
CA TRP A 32 -8.72 -5.17 0.42
C TRP A 32 -9.66 -6.00 -0.45
N ALA A 33 -9.07 -6.84 -1.32
CA ALA A 33 -9.78 -7.65 -2.32
C ALA A 33 -10.59 -6.85 -3.37
N ALA A 34 -10.36 -5.54 -3.50
CA ALA A 34 -11.02 -4.69 -4.51
C ALA A 34 -10.25 -4.57 -5.83
N HIS A 35 -9.08 -5.22 -5.94
CA HIS A 35 -8.30 -5.30 -7.16
C HIS A 35 -8.85 -6.45 -8.01
N HIS A 36 -9.37 -6.17 -9.21
CA HIS A 36 -10.05 -7.20 -10.04
C HIS A 36 -9.41 -7.43 -11.41
N ALA A 37 -8.26 -6.81 -11.71
CA ALA A 37 -7.56 -7.01 -12.98
C ALA A 37 -6.10 -6.52 -12.97
N GLY A 38 -5.19 -7.31 -13.53
CA GLY A 38 -3.76 -6.96 -13.63
C GLY A 38 -3.46 -5.79 -14.57
N VAL A 39 -3.45 -6.04 -15.88
CA VAL A 39 -3.08 -5.04 -16.91
C VAL A 39 -4.05 -3.85 -16.91
N SER A 40 -5.36 -4.09 -16.94
CA SER A 40 -6.32 -2.99 -17.00
C SER A 40 -6.37 -2.18 -15.71
N GLY A 41 -6.15 -2.78 -14.53
CA GLY A 41 -5.98 -2.04 -13.28
C GLY A 41 -4.77 -1.11 -13.32
N ALA A 42 -3.62 -1.61 -13.80
CA ALA A 42 -2.40 -0.83 -13.95
C ALA A 42 -2.60 0.38 -14.89
N LEU A 43 -3.19 0.15 -16.07
CA LEU A 43 -3.42 1.20 -17.08
C LEU A 43 -4.55 2.16 -16.70
N ALA A 44 -5.51 1.72 -15.88
CA ALA A 44 -6.61 2.55 -15.39
C ALA A 44 -6.22 3.48 -14.24
N GLY A 45 -5.02 3.33 -13.67
CA GLY A 45 -4.46 4.29 -12.71
C GLY A 45 -4.21 3.76 -11.30
N LEU A 46 -4.38 2.47 -11.05
CA LEU A 46 -3.97 1.86 -9.77
C LEU A 46 -2.45 1.90 -9.61
N ASP A 47 -1.94 2.04 -8.38
CA ASP A 47 -0.50 2.07 -8.08
C ASP A 47 -0.06 1.00 -7.07
N MET A 48 -0.97 0.46 -6.26
CA MET A 48 -0.67 -0.55 -5.24
C MET A 48 -1.82 -1.55 -5.08
N SER A 49 -1.49 -2.84 -5.10
CA SER A 49 -2.42 -3.95 -4.84
C SER A 49 -2.37 -4.35 -3.37
N MET A 50 -3.50 -4.34 -2.67
CA MET A 50 -3.61 -4.76 -1.27
C MET A 50 -4.79 -5.75 -1.08
N PRO A 51 -4.60 -6.79 -0.24
CA PRO A 51 -3.37 -7.12 0.48
C PRO A 51 -2.30 -7.79 -0.40
N GLY A 52 -2.60 -8.04 -1.68
CA GLY A 52 -1.62 -8.41 -2.71
C GLY A 52 -2.01 -9.63 -3.51
N ASP A 53 -2.80 -10.51 -2.91
CA ASP A 53 -3.41 -11.68 -3.53
C ASP A 53 -4.74 -11.34 -4.25
N VAL A 54 -5.23 -12.27 -5.07
CA VAL A 54 -6.52 -12.17 -5.79
C VAL A 54 -7.66 -12.27 -4.79
N ASP A 55 -7.65 -13.37 -4.02
CA ASP A 55 -8.45 -13.59 -2.82
C ASP A 55 -7.50 -13.85 -1.66
N TYR A 56 -7.97 -13.61 -0.42
CA TYR A 56 -7.15 -13.79 0.78
C TYR A 56 -6.54 -15.19 0.82
N ASP A 57 -5.21 -15.21 0.87
CA ASP A 57 -4.35 -16.38 0.99
C ASP A 57 -4.44 -17.35 -0.20
N SER A 58 -4.90 -16.86 -1.35
CA SER A 58 -4.96 -17.65 -2.59
C SER A 58 -3.58 -18.03 -3.15
N GLY A 59 -2.52 -17.34 -2.73
CA GLY A 59 -1.17 -17.49 -3.31
C GLY A 59 -1.06 -16.97 -4.75
N MET A 60 -2.13 -16.39 -5.29
CA MET A 60 -2.22 -15.85 -6.64
C MET A 60 -2.34 -14.34 -6.56
N SER A 61 -1.72 -13.59 -7.48
CA SER A 61 -1.82 -12.13 -7.54
C SER A 61 -2.20 -11.67 -8.94
N TYR A 62 -3.07 -10.66 -9.05
CA TYR A 62 -3.27 -9.93 -10.30
C TYR A 62 -1.99 -9.21 -10.76
N TRP A 63 -1.13 -8.84 -9.80
CA TRP A 63 0.21 -8.30 -10.02
C TRP A 63 1.25 -9.31 -9.50
N GLY A 64 2.23 -8.88 -8.69
CA GLY A 64 3.40 -9.71 -8.35
C GLY A 64 4.06 -10.22 -9.63
N THR A 65 4.16 -11.54 -9.76
CA THR A 65 4.66 -12.23 -10.97
C THR A 65 3.98 -11.76 -12.25
N ASN A 66 2.65 -11.57 -12.24
CA ASN A 66 1.91 -11.17 -13.43
C ASN A 66 2.24 -9.76 -13.89
N LEU A 67 2.54 -8.81 -12.99
CA LEU A 67 2.95 -7.47 -13.38
C LEU A 67 4.34 -7.48 -14.02
N THR A 68 5.27 -8.27 -13.47
CA THR A 68 6.60 -8.48 -14.06
C THR A 68 6.49 -9.04 -15.47
N ILE A 69 5.69 -10.10 -15.66
CA ILE A 69 5.44 -10.69 -16.98
C ILE A 69 4.83 -9.66 -17.94
N SER A 70 3.89 -8.85 -17.47
CA SER A 70 3.21 -7.83 -18.29
C SER A 70 4.16 -6.73 -18.78
N VAL A 71 5.20 -6.40 -18.02
CA VAL A 71 6.24 -5.47 -18.49
C VAL A 71 7.19 -6.17 -19.45
N LEU A 72 7.67 -7.37 -19.10
CA LEU A 72 8.60 -8.14 -19.94
C LEU A 72 8.01 -8.49 -21.31
N ASN A 73 6.72 -8.75 -21.39
CA ASN A 73 6.03 -9.04 -22.64
C ASN A 73 5.55 -7.79 -23.40
N GLY A 74 5.82 -6.58 -22.88
CA GLY A 74 5.50 -5.30 -23.52
C GLY A 74 4.04 -4.83 -23.40
N THR A 75 3.18 -5.55 -22.68
CA THR A 75 1.76 -5.19 -22.53
C THR A 75 1.57 -3.97 -21.63
N VAL A 76 2.32 -3.91 -20.53
CA VAL A 76 2.38 -2.74 -19.64
C VAL A 76 3.70 -2.03 -19.91
N PRO A 77 3.69 -0.76 -20.34
CA PRO A 77 4.93 -0.05 -20.61
C PRO A 77 5.68 0.23 -19.30
N GLN A 78 7.02 0.15 -19.33
CA GLN A 78 7.87 0.31 -18.15
C GLN A 78 7.60 1.61 -17.39
N TRP A 79 7.42 2.73 -18.11
CA TRP A 79 7.14 4.03 -17.50
C TRP A 79 5.92 4.00 -16.59
N ARG A 80 4.95 3.09 -16.83
CA ARG A 80 3.76 2.98 -16.01
C ARG A 80 4.10 2.42 -14.65
N VAL A 81 4.92 1.38 -14.58
CA VAL A 81 5.37 0.78 -13.31
C VAL A 81 6.35 1.71 -12.59
N ASP A 82 7.22 2.40 -13.33
CA ASP A 82 8.10 3.43 -12.77
C ASP A 82 7.29 4.55 -12.10
N ASP A 83 6.22 5.05 -12.73
CA ASP A 83 5.33 6.07 -12.13
C ASP A 83 4.62 5.55 -10.86
N MET A 84 4.20 4.28 -10.81
CA MET A 84 3.63 3.69 -9.59
C MET A 84 4.64 3.75 -8.44
N ALA A 85 5.87 3.28 -8.69
CA ALA A 85 6.93 3.26 -7.69
C ALA A 85 7.34 4.68 -7.25
N VAL A 86 7.45 5.62 -8.20
CA VAL A 86 7.75 7.02 -7.92
C VAL A 86 6.67 7.64 -7.03
N ARG A 87 5.39 7.42 -7.29
CA ARG A 87 4.29 7.95 -6.46
C ARG A 87 4.30 7.39 -5.04
N ILE A 88 4.58 6.09 -4.89
CA ILE A 88 4.69 5.44 -3.57
C ILE A 88 5.86 6.06 -2.79
N MET A 89 7.02 6.14 -3.42
CA MET A 89 8.22 6.68 -2.76
C MET A 89 8.12 8.19 -2.52
N ALA A 90 7.49 8.94 -3.42
CA ALA A 90 7.24 10.37 -3.23
C ALA A 90 6.36 10.62 -2.00
N ALA A 91 5.29 9.83 -1.81
CA ALA A 91 4.47 9.91 -0.61
C ALA A 91 5.24 9.54 0.65
N TYR A 92 6.06 8.48 0.59
CA TYR A 92 6.92 8.04 1.69
C TYR A 92 7.90 9.15 2.15
N TYR A 93 8.60 9.77 1.20
CA TYR A 93 9.53 10.87 1.49
C TYR A 93 8.82 12.16 1.89
N LYS A 94 7.64 12.45 1.32
CA LYS A 94 6.86 13.67 1.64
C LYS A 94 6.55 13.78 3.13
N VAL A 95 6.29 12.67 3.80
CA VAL A 95 6.01 12.64 5.25
C VAL A 95 7.26 12.37 6.09
N GLY A 96 8.44 12.35 5.48
CA GLY A 96 9.72 12.09 6.15
C GLY A 96 9.83 10.68 6.73
N ARG A 97 9.14 9.69 6.14
CA ARG A 97 9.12 8.33 6.70
C ARG A 97 10.51 7.68 6.66
N ASP A 98 11.37 8.09 5.74
CA ASP A 98 12.79 7.73 5.67
C ASP A 98 13.57 8.05 6.96
N ARG A 99 13.23 9.15 7.64
CA ARG A 99 13.89 9.58 8.89
C ARG A 99 13.23 9.03 10.14
N LEU A 100 11.98 8.60 10.01
CA LEU A 100 11.13 8.15 11.12
C LEU A 100 10.93 6.63 11.10
N TRP A 101 11.56 5.91 10.18
CA TRP A 101 11.31 4.50 9.97
C TRP A 101 11.72 3.68 11.20
N THR A 102 10.78 2.85 11.64
CA THR A 102 10.99 1.80 12.63
C THR A 102 10.26 0.56 12.10
N PRO A 103 10.81 -0.64 12.30
CA PRO A 103 10.08 -1.86 11.95
C PRO A 103 8.77 -1.95 12.76
N PRO A 104 7.72 -2.57 12.22
CA PRO A 104 6.54 -2.91 13.01
C PRO A 104 6.95 -3.70 14.26
N ASN A 105 6.45 -3.28 15.42
CA ASN A 105 6.81 -3.84 16.73
C ASN A 105 5.65 -4.61 17.37
N PHE A 106 4.62 -4.92 16.56
CA PHE A 106 3.44 -5.68 16.94
C PHE A 106 2.98 -6.56 15.77
N SER A 107 2.20 -7.59 16.09
CA SER A 107 1.52 -8.45 15.12
C SER A 107 0.04 -8.09 15.01
N SER A 108 -0.45 -7.96 13.77
CA SER A 108 -1.89 -7.83 13.50
C SER A 108 -2.66 -9.13 13.74
N TRP A 109 -1.98 -10.28 13.86
CA TRP A 109 -2.59 -11.61 13.85
C TRP A 109 -2.65 -12.29 15.21
N THR A 110 -1.73 -11.96 16.12
CA THR A 110 -1.69 -12.52 17.47
C THR A 110 -1.38 -11.44 18.50
N ARG A 111 -1.79 -11.70 19.74
CA ARG A 111 -1.42 -10.91 20.93
C ARG A 111 -0.26 -11.54 21.70
N ASP A 112 0.22 -12.71 21.30
CA ASP A 112 1.31 -13.44 21.97
C ASP A 112 2.65 -12.74 21.78
N GLU A 113 3.56 -12.86 22.74
CA GLU A 113 4.89 -12.28 22.64
C GLU A 113 5.69 -12.85 21.46
N TYR A 114 5.58 -14.17 21.26
CA TYR A 114 6.31 -14.93 20.23
C TYR A 114 5.37 -15.58 19.22
N GLY A 115 5.84 -15.70 17.98
CA GLY A 115 5.11 -16.32 16.88
C GLY A 115 5.99 -16.50 15.64
N PHE A 116 5.45 -17.16 14.61
CA PHE A 116 6.10 -17.19 13.30
C PHE A 116 6.08 -15.81 12.66
N LYS A 117 7.21 -15.39 12.06
CA LYS A 117 7.32 -14.13 11.31
C LYS A 117 6.26 -14.03 10.21
N TYR A 118 6.02 -15.11 9.47
CA TYR A 118 4.95 -15.21 8.48
C TYR A 118 3.80 -16.03 9.07
N TYR A 119 3.02 -15.38 9.94
CA TYR A 119 2.01 -16.01 10.79
C TYR A 119 1.06 -16.95 10.04
N TYR A 120 0.51 -16.51 8.91
CA TYR A 120 -0.57 -17.24 8.22
C TYR A 120 -0.12 -18.58 7.62
N VAL A 121 1.09 -18.63 7.07
CA VAL A 121 1.68 -19.86 6.52
C VAL A 121 2.50 -20.65 7.54
N SER A 122 2.62 -20.14 8.78
CA SER A 122 3.48 -20.72 9.82
C SER A 122 4.93 -20.92 9.36
N GLU A 123 5.45 -19.98 8.57
CA GLU A 123 6.80 -20.03 8.02
C GLU A 123 7.71 -18.93 8.58
N GLY A 124 9.01 -19.12 8.34
CA GLY A 124 10.07 -18.21 8.78
C GLY A 124 10.49 -18.46 10.23
N PRO A 125 11.37 -17.60 10.77
CA PRO A 125 11.81 -17.70 12.15
C PRO A 125 10.64 -17.59 13.14
N TYR A 126 10.69 -18.39 14.20
CA TYR A 126 9.85 -18.19 15.39
C TYR A 126 10.52 -17.15 16.27
N GLU A 127 9.97 -15.94 16.29
CA GLU A 127 10.61 -14.76 16.88
C GLU A 127 9.63 -13.93 17.72
N LYS A 128 10.15 -12.92 18.41
CA LYS A 128 9.33 -11.98 19.20
C LYS A 128 8.58 -11.05 18.24
N VAL A 129 7.28 -11.29 18.08
CA VAL A 129 6.41 -10.55 17.15
C VAL A 129 5.66 -9.39 17.81
N ASN A 130 5.54 -9.39 19.14
CA ASN A 130 4.94 -8.29 19.91
C ASN A 130 5.92 -7.77 20.96
N GLN A 131 6.28 -6.49 20.86
CA GLN A 131 7.19 -5.81 21.79
C GLN A 131 6.46 -5.19 22.99
N PHE A 132 5.13 -5.11 22.97
CA PHE A 132 4.28 -4.51 24.01
C PHE A 132 4.74 -3.11 24.46
N VAL A 133 5.14 -2.27 23.50
CA VAL A 133 5.55 -0.89 23.77
C VAL A 133 4.38 -0.10 24.38
N ASN A 134 4.58 0.49 25.56
CA ASN A 134 3.56 1.29 26.23
C ASN A 134 3.42 2.67 25.56
N VAL A 135 2.28 2.90 24.91
CA VAL A 135 1.99 4.14 24.17
C VAL A 135 1.17 5.17 24.95
N GLN A 136 0.79 4.89 26.20
CA GLN A 136 -0.12 5.77 26.97
C GLN A 136 0.62 6.89 27.73
N ARG A 137 1.93 6.80 27.93
CA ARG A 137 2.67 7.70 28.85
C ARG A 137 3.29 8.95 28.22
N ASN A 138 3.45 9.02 26.90
CA ASN A 138 4.19 10.10 26.21
C ASN A 138 3.44 10.67 24.99
N HIS A 139 2.12 10.82 25.08
CA HIS A 139 1.35 11.41 23.97
C HIS A 139 1.74 12.88 23.69
N THR A 140 2.18 13.61 24.72
CA THR A 140 2.53 15.04 24.66
C THR A 140 3.80 15.35 23.89
N SER A 141 4.73 14.40 23.71
CA SER A 141 5.97 14.64 22.95
C SER A 141 5.84 14.42 21.44
N LEU A 142 4.69 13.90 20.97
CA LEU A 142 4.41 13.62 19.56
C LEU A 142 3.55 14.72 18.88
N ILE A 143 3.07 15.71 19.64
CA ILE A 143 2.37 16.88 19.11
C ILE A 143 3.42 18.00 18.94
N PRO A 144 3.76 18.42 17.71
CA PRO A 144 4.68 19.55 17.53
C PRO A 144 4.11 20.81 18.21
N PRO A 145 4.93 21.63 18.90
CA PRO A 145 4.49 22.82 19.63
C PRO A 145 3.76 23.89 18.80
N ASN A 146 3.68 23.71 17.48
CA ASN A 146 3.34 24.76 16.53
C ASN A 146 1.84 24.86 16.22
N TRP A 147 0.98 24.08 16.87
CA TRP A 147 -0.48 24.14 16.64
C TRP A 147 -1.23 25.11 17.57
N ASN A 148 -0.53 25.80 18.47
CA ASN A 148 -1.14 26.75 19.43
C ASN A 148 -0.99 28.24 19.08
N ASN A 149 -0.52 28.59 17.87
CA ASN A 149 -0.43 30.00 17.45
C ASN A 149 -1.02 30.22 16.06
N THR A 150 -2.34 30.31 16.01
CA THR A 150 -3.05 31.18 15.05
C THR A 150 -4.19 31.88 15.81
N PRO A 151 -4.38 33.19 15.60
CA PRO A 151 -5.23 34.06 16.43
C PRO A 151 -6.71 33.68 16.45
#